data_AF-X1J605-F1
#
_entry.id   AF-X1J605-F1
#
_cell.length_a   1.000
_cell.length_b   1.000
_cell.length_c   1.000
_cell.angle_alpha   90.00
_cell.angle_beta   90.00
_cell.angle_gamma   90.00
#
_symmetry.space_group_name_H-M   'P 1'
#
loop_
_entity.id
_entity.type
_entity.pdbx_description
1 polymer ?
#
loop_
_entity_poly.entity_id
_entity_poly.type
_entity_poly.pdbx_seq_one_letter_code
_entity_poly.pdbx_strand_id
1 'polypeptide(L)'
;MAGITLAQAGEAIVYPAVPWSKRLFSLKTRSFPKGSVPRHLVPFLFKKGGVPASCARETEDKAGATRIHAMNACVSAALRK
;
A
#
# COMPACT_ATOMS: atom_id res chain seq x y z
N MET A 1 17.03 11.87 -7.23
CA MET A 1 15.71 12.53 -7.38
C MET A 1 15.31 12.36 -8.82
N ALA A 2 14.10 11.86 -9.10
CA ALA A 2 13.61 11.86 -10.48
C ALA A 2 13.32 13.33 -10.83
N GLY A 3 14.21 13.95 -11.60
CA GLY A 3 13.90 15.22 -12.25
C GLY A 3 12.73 14.98 -13.18
N ILE A 4 11.69 15.81 -13.10
CA ILE A 4 10.59 15.76 -14.05
C ILE A 4 11.09 16.48 -15.30
N THR A 5 11.06 15.79 -16.44
CA THR A 5 11.40 16.42 -17.71
C THR A 5 10.38 17.51 -18.03
N LEU A 6 10.78 18.58 -18.72
CA LEU A 6 9.90 19.72 -19.03
C LEU A 6 8.61 19.29 -19.75
N ALA A 7 8.69 18.24 -20.57
CA ALA A 7 7.56 17.60 -21.25
C ALA A 7 6.54 16.92 -20.31
N GLN A 8 6.96 16.55 -19.09
CA GLN A 8 6.12 15.87 -18.09
C GLN A 8 5.59 16.82 -17.01
N ALA A 9 5.93 18.10 -17.07
CA ALA A 9 5.53 19.09 -16.06
C ALA A 9 4.00 19.28 -15.98
N GLY A 10 3.29 19.17 -17.11
CA GLY A 10 1.83 19.29 -17.16
C GLY A 10 1.06 18.12 -16.51
N GLU A 11 1.72 17.00 -16.27
CA GLU A 11 1.13 15.82 -15.62
C GLU A 11 1.60 15.67 -14.16
N ALA A 12 2.49 16.56 -13.71
CA ALA A 12 3.05 16.49 -12.38
C ALA A 12 1.99 16.79 -11.31
N ILE A 13 1.88 15.90 -10.34
CA ILE A 13 0.97 16.03 -9.20
C ILE A 13 1.82 16.27 -7.94
N VAL A 14 1.46 17.32 -7.20
CA VAL A 14 2.05 17.63 -5.90
C VAL A 14 1.19 17.00 -4.81
N TYR A 15 1.82 16.15 -3.99
CA TYR A 15 1.20 15.62 -2.78
C TYR A 15 1.88 16.21 -1.54
N PRO A 16 1.14 16.46 -0.45
CA PRO A 16 1.77 16.63 0.85
C PRO A 16 2.60 15.39 1.15
N ALA A 17 3.81 15.61 1.67
CA ALA A 17 4.67 14.49 1.98
C ALA A 17 4.13 13.67 3.15
N VAL A 18 4.48 12.38 3.16
CA VAL A 18 4.17 11.49 4.29
C VAL A 18 4.88 11.96 5.57
N PRO A 19 4.33 11.72 6.77
CA PRO A 19 4.85 12.30 8.02
C PRO A 19 6.31 11.97 8.36
N TRP A 20 6.81 10.84 7.86
CA TRP A 20 8.19 10.39 8.06
C TRP A 20 9.17 10.86 6.97
N SER A 21 8.70 11.63 5.99
CA SER A 21 9.55 12.24 4.95
C SER A 21 10.24 13.49 5.48
N LYS A 22 11.55 13.63 5.23
CA LYS A 22 12.30 14.88 5.50
C LYS A 22 11.91 16.05 4.58
N ARG A 23 11.04 15.83 3.58
CA ARG A 23 10.57 16.83 2.61
C ARG A 23 9.14 17.23 2.91
N LEU A 24 8.79 18.48 2.63
CA LEU A 24 7.44 19.03 2.80
C LEU A 24 6.45 18.53 1.73
N PHE A 25 6.92 18.31 0.51
CA PHE A 25 6.08 17.90 -0.62
C PHE A 25 6.72 16.77 -1.42
N SER A 26 5.88 15.91 -2.01
CA SER A 26 6.25 14.85 -2.94
C SER A 26 5.73 15.19 -4.33
N LEU A 27 6.65 15.40 -5.27
CA LEU A 27 6.33 15.63 -6.68
C LEU A 27 6.33 14.27 -7.41
N LYS A 28 5.22 13.90 -8.04
CA LYS A 28 5.07 12.66 -8.82
C LYS A 28 4.62 12.97 -10.23
N THR A 29 5.15 12.24 -11.22
CA THR A 29 4.86 12.45 -12.64
C THR A 29 3.50 11.91 -13.08
N ARG A 30 3.01 10.81 -12.49
CA ARG A 30 1.66 10.29 -12.67
C ARG A 30 1.20 9.56 -11.42
N SER A 31 -0.07 9.72 -11.06
CA SER A 31 -0.76 8.76 -10.19
C SER A 31 -1.04 7.48 -10.98
N PHE A 32 -0.98 6.32 -10.31
CA PHE A 32 -1.42 5.08 -10.94
C PHE A 32 -2.91 5.22 -11.30
N PRO A 33 -3.35 4.76 -12.48
CA PRO A 33 -4.77 4.79 -12.85
C PRO A 33 -5.61 4.22 -11.70
N LYS A 34 -6.72 4.90 -11.35
CA LYS A 34 -7.58 4.47 -10.24
C LYS A 34 -8.03 3.03 -10.47
N GLY A 35 -7.72 2.15 -9.51
CA GLY A 35 -8.02 0.70 -9.60
C GLY A 35 -6.94 -0.13 -10.31
N SER A 36 -5.89 0.48 -10.84
CA SER A 36 -4.72 -0.23 -11.38
C SER A 36 -3.60 -0.29 -10.35
N VAL A 37 -2.87 -1.41 -10.37
CA VAL A 37 -1.76 -1.66 -9.47
C VAL A 37 -0.50 -1.76 -10.34
N PRO A 38 0.54 -0.97 -10.08
CA PRO A 38 1.78 -1.10 -10.83
C PRO A 38 2.40 -2.49 -10.66
N ARG A 39 2.98 -3.01 -11.75
CA ARG A 39 3.51 -4.38 -11.84
C ARG A 39 4.47 -4.75 -10.71
N HIS A 40 5.32 -3.81 -10.27
CA HIS A 40 6.27 -4.03 -9.18
C HIS A 40 5.62 -4.08 -7.79
N LEU A 41 4.40 -3.58 -7.62
CA LEU A 41 3.63 -3.67 -6.36
C LEU A 41 2.70 -4.88 -6.32
N VAL A 42 2.38 -5.50 -7.46
CA VAL A 42 1.52 -6.69 -7.56
C VAL A 42 1.95 -7.82 -6.60
N PRO A 43 3.26 -8.15 -6.43
CA PRO A 43 3.68 -9.19 -5.49
C PRO A 43 3.35 -8.88 -4.03
N PHE A 44 3.28 -7.60 -3.67
CA PHE A 44 3.02 -7.13 -2.31
C PHE A 44 1.53 -6.93 -2.02
N LEU A 45 0.67 -7.05 -3.03
CA LEU A 45 -0.76 -7.03 -2.81
C LEU A 45 -1.24 -8.33 -2.21
N PHE A 46 -2.24 -8.22 -1.35
CA PHE A 46 -3.02 -9.36 -0.91
C PHE A 46 -3.71 -9.98 -2.13
N LYS A 47 -3.20 -11.13 -2.58
CA LYS A 47 -3.86 -11.91 -3.63
C LYS A 47 -5.28 -12.23 -3.18
N LYS A 48 -6.26 -12.05 -4.08
CA LYS A 48 -7.66 -12.41 -3.81
C LYS A 48 -7.70 -13.90 -3.44
N GLY A 49 -8.14 -14.22 -2.22
CA GLY A 49 -8.16 -15.59 -1.69
C GLY A 49 -6.86 -16.09 -1.03
N GLY A 50 -5.82 -15.26 -0.94
CA GLY A 50 -4.61 -15.59 -0.18
C GLY A 50 -4.85 -15.54 1.34
N VAL A 51 -3.97 -16.18 2.10
CA VAL A 51 -3.99 -16.21 3.58
C VAL A 51 -4.27 -14.85 4.23
N PRO A 52 -3.65 -13.73 3.80
CA PRO A 52 -3.96 -12.43 4.40
C PRO A 52 -5.39 -11.96 4.14
N ALA A 53 -5.99 -12.31 3.00
CA ALA A 53 -7.35 -11.95 2.66
C ALA A 53 -8.40 -12.76 3.46
N SER A 54 -8.12 -14.03 3.78
CA SER A 54 -8.96 -14.81 4.70
C SER A 54 -8.83 -14.29 6.13
N CYS A 55 -7.60 -14.09 6.62
CA CYS A 55 -7.35 -13.53 7.95
C CYS A 55 -7.92 -12.12 8.14
N ALA A 56 -8.00 -11.31 7.07
CA ALA A 56 -8.63 -10.00 7.12
C ALA A 56 -10.16 -10.08 7.32
N ARG A 57 -10.82 -11.11 6.76
CA ARG A 57 -12.26 -11.37 6.98
C ARG A 57 -12.53 -11.89 8.39
N GLU A 58 -11.67 -12.78 8.89
CA GLU A 58 -11.77 -13.35 10.24
C GLU A 58 -11.53 -12.33 11.37
N THR A 59 -11.01 -11.15 11.04
CA THR A 59 -10.69 -10.09 12.00
C THR A 59 -11.45 -8.79 11.72
N GLU A 60 -12.50 -8.85 10.90
CA GLU A 60 -13.29 -7.69 10.52
C GLU A 60 -14.05 -7.06 11.70
N ASP A 61 -14.41 -7.87 12.70
CA ASP A 61 -15.06 -7.49 13.96
C ASP A 61 -14.13 -6.77 14.96
N LYS A 62 -12.81 -6.76 14.70
CA LYS A 62 -11.80 -6.19 15.61
C LYS A 62 -11.38 -4.79 15.17
N ALA A 63 -10.94 -3.96 16.12
CA ALA A 63 -10.51 -2.59 15.86
C ALA A 63 -9.16 -2.24 16.50
N GLY A 64 -8.43 -1.30 15.92
CA GLY A 64 -7.17 -0.81 16.46
C GLY A 64 -6.09 -1.89 16.61
N ALA A 65 -5.35 -1.86 17.72
CA ALA A 65 -4.24 -2.78 17.96
C ALA A 65 -4.66 -4.25 18.03
N THR A 66 -5.86 -4.54 18.55
CA THR A 66 -6.35 -5.94 18.68
C THR A 66 -6.54 -6.60 17.32
N ARG A 67 -6.99 -5.84 16.32
CA ARG A 67 -7.08 -6.30 14.93
C ARG A 67 -5.70 -6.65 14.37
N ILE A 68 -4.70 -5.80 14.60
CA ILE A 68 -3.33 -6.01 14.12
C ILE A 68 -2.75 -7.30 14.72
N HIS A 69 -2.85 -7.48 16.04
CA HIS A 69 -2.35 -8.68 16.70
C HIS A 69 -3.06 -9.95 16.21
N ALA A 70 -4.39 -9.91 16.08
CA ALA A 70 -5.17 -11.04 15.58
C ALA A 70 -4.81 -11.40 14.13
N MET A 71 -4.62 -10.39 13.27
CA MET A 71 -4.26 -10.59 11.87
C MET A 71 -2.87 -11.20 11.74
N ASN A 72 -1.89 -10.70 12.50
CA ASN A 72 -0.53 -11.26 12.53
C ASN A 72 -0.51 -12.71 13.05
N ALA A 73 -1.31 -13.01 14.08
CA ALA A 73 -1.41 -14.37 14.61
C ALA A 73 -2.00 -15.34 13.58
N CYS A 74 -3.09 -14.95 12.90
CA CYS A 74 -3.72 -15.76 11.86
C CYS A 74 -2.76 -16.04 10.69
N VAL A 75 -2.12 -15.00 10.16
CA VAL A 75 -1.16 -15.16 9.06
C VAL A 75 0.02 -16.04 9.46
N SER A 76 0.56 -15.83 10.67
CA SER A 76 1.66 -16.64 11.19
C SER A 76 1.29 -18.12 11.37
N ALA A 77 0.07 -18.41 11.83
CA ALA A 77 -0.42 -19.78 11.98
C ALA A 77 -0.59 -20.48 10.62
N ALA A 78 -1.10 -19.76 9.63
CA ALA A 78 -1.31 -20.28 8.28
C ALA A 78 0.00 -20.51 7.49
N LEU A 79 1.05 -19.72 7.76
CA LEU A 79 2.37 -19.88 7.13
C LEU A 79 3.27 -20.93 7.82
N ARG A 80 2.88 -21.45 8.99
CA ARG A 80 3.62 -22.52 9.70
C ARG A 80 3.24 -23.93 9.22
N LYS A 81 2.21 -24.06 8.39
CA LYS A 81 1.82 -25.32 7.74
C LYS A 81 2.56 -25.47 6.41
#